data_AF-A0A4V1TPD1-F1
#
_entry.id   AF-A0A4V1TPD1-F1
#
_cell.length_a   1.000
_cell.length_b   1.000
_cell.length_c   1.000
_cell.angle_alpha   90.00
_cell.angle_beta   90.00
_cell.angle_gamma   90.00
#
_symmetry.space_group_name_H-M   'P 1'
#
loop_
_entity.id
_entity.type
_entity.pdbx_description
1 polymer ?
#
loop_
_entity_poly.entity_id
_entity_poly.type
_entity_poly.pdbx_seq_one_letter_code
_entity_poly.pdbx_strand_id
1 'polypeptide(L)' 'MSKKTLPLLAAACAAVLLTGCETTNMRMGSAESKTVATGAAGGASAANESTQLEKCSSPLGTVSLVENQDAGWYTILR' A
#
# COMPACT_ATOMS: atom_id res chain seq x y z
N MET A 1 -28.45 -25.91 32.76
CA MET A 1 -28.38 -24.86 31.71
C MET A 1 -29.52 -25.05 30.74
N SER A 2 -30.27 -23.99 30.43
CA SER A 2 -31.51 -24.09 29.66
C SER A 2 -31.20 -24.38 28.19
N LYS A 3 -31.94 -25.28 27.53
CA LYS A 3 -31.68 -25.68 26.13
C LYS A 3 -31.68 -24.50 25.14
N LYS A 4 -32.27 -23.36 25.54
CA LYS A 4 -32.30 -22.09 24.80
C LYS A 4 -31.02 -21.24 24.92
N THR A 5 -30.16 -21.48 25.92
CA THR A 5 -28.92 -20.71 26.11
C THR A 5 -27.76 -21.23 25.26
N LEU A 6 -27.81 -22.49 24.84
CA LEU A 6 -26.79 -23.12 24.01
C LEU A 6 -26.67 -22.53 22.59
N PRO A 7 -27.76 -22.29 21.82
CA PRO A 7 -27.65 -21.67 20.50
C PRO A 7 -27.18 -20.21 20.58
N LEU A 8 -27.54 -19.50 21.65
CA LEU A 8 -27.18 -18.11 21.86
C LEU A 8 -25.68 -17.95 22.17
N LEU A 9 -25.12 -18.90 22.92
CA LEU A 9 -23.68 -18.97 23.18
C LEU A 9 -22.89 -19.33 21.90
N ALA A 10 -23.40 -20.27 21.10
CA ALA A 10 -22.78 -20.64 19.83
C ALA A 10 -22.77 -19.47 18.82
N ALA A 11 -23.85 -18.69 18.74
CA ALA A 11 -23.93 -17.50 17.90
C ALA A 11 -22.94 -16.40 18.35
N ALA A 12 -22.80 -16.20 19.67
CA ALA A 12 -21.83 -15.26 20.22
C ALA A 12 -20.38 -15.68 19.92
N CYS A 13 -20.04 -16.96 20.09
CA CYS A 13 -18.71 -17.46 19.73
C CYS A 13 -18.43 -17.35 18.23
N ALA A 14 -19.42 -17.61 17.37
CA ALA A 14 -19.27 -17.46 15.92
C ALA A 14 -19.03 -15.99 15.52
N ALA A 15 -19.71 -15.04 16.16
CA ALA A 15 -19.49 -13.61 15.92
C ALA A 15 -18.08 -13.15 16.32
N VAL A 16 -17.53 -13.67 17.42
CA VAL A 16 -16.15 -13.38 17.86
C VAL A 16 -15.11 -13.99 16.91
N LEU A 17 -15.37 -15.18 16.36
CA LEU A 17 -14.47 -15.78 15.38
C LEU A 17 -14.47 -15.02 14.04
N LEU A 18 -15.56 -14.30 13.71
CA LEU A 18 -15.65 -13.46 12.51
C LEU A 18 -14.81 -12.17 12.60
N THR A 19 -14.52 -11.65 13.79
CA THR A 19 -13.66 -10.44 13.93
C THR A 19 -12.18 -10.70 13.65
N GLY A 20 -11.77 -11.97 13.53
CA GLY A 20 -10.43 -12.35 13.08
C GLY A 20 -10.28 -12.42 11.54
N CYS A 21 -11.38 -12.27 10.80
CA CYS A 21 -11.39 -12.25 9.33
C CYS A 21 -11.09 -10.84 8.79
N GLU A 22 -10.10 -10.15 9.36
CA GLU A 22 -9.53 -8.94 8.77
C GLU A 22 -8.57 -9.35 7.65
N THR A 23 -9.13 -9.54 6.44
CA THR A 23 -8.30 -9.76 5.26
C THR A 23 -7.65 -8.43 4.86
N THR A 24 -6.40 -8.27 5.26
CA THR A 24 -5.39 -7.31 4.76
C THR A 24 -5.63 -5.82 5.07
N ASN A 25 -5.22 -5.37 6.26
CA ASN A 25 -4.88 -3.96 6.49
C ASN A 25 -3.50 -3.61 5.87
N MET A 26 -3.34 -3.79 4.56
CA MET A 26 -2.09 -3.46 3.87
C MET A 26 -1.99 -1.94 3.63
N ARG A 27 -0.92 -1.30 4.13
CA ARG A 27 -0.66 0.14 3.92
C ARG A 27 0.78 0.38 3.49
N MET A 28 0.97 0.63 2.19
CA MET A 28 2.16 1.31 1.67
C MET A 28 1.94 2.83 1.76
N GLY A 29 1.91 3.34 3.00
CA GLY A 29 1.68 4.75 3.35
C GLY A 29 0.24 5.13 3.74
N SER A 30 0.09 6.28 4.42
CA SER A 30 -1.17 6.85 4.92
C SER A 30 -1.18 8.39 4.98
N ALA A 31 -2.38 8.97 5.13
CA ALA A 31 -2.74 10.31 4.66
C ALA A 31 -2.55 11.54 5.57
N GLU A 32 -1.79 11.49 6.67
CA GLU A 32 -1.04 12.70 7.10
C GLU A 32 0.16 12.97 6.14
N SER A 33 0.48 11.98 5.30
CA SER A 33 0.83 12.01 3.87
C SER A 33 2.00 12.85 3.35
N LYS A 34 3.23 12.53 3.75
CA LYS A 34 4.30 12.49 2.75
C LYS A 34 4.62 11.04 2.49
N THR A 35 3.93 10.50 1.50
CA THR A 35 3.87 9.09 1.12
C THR A 35 5.26 8.45 1.09
N VAL A 36 5.33 7.20 1.52
CA VAL A 36 6.52 6.40 1.86
C VAL A 36 7.76 6.66 1.00
N ALA A 37 7.61 6.95 -0.29
CA ALA A 37 8.68 7.49 -1.11
C ALA A 37 8.84 9.01 -0.90
N THR A 38 9.54 9.40 0.17
CA THR A 38 9.97 10.80 0.41
C THR A 38 11.46 10.98 0.14
N GLY A 39 11.88 12.23 -0.03
CA GLY A 39 13.29 12.57 -0.22
C GLY A 39 13.77 12.48 -1.68
N ALA A 40 15.05 12.75 -1.88
CA ALA A 40 15.68 12.56 -3.18
C ALA A 40 15.92 11.06 -3.40
N ALA A 41 15.36 10.50 -4.47
CA ALA A 41 15.44 9.07 -4.80
C ALA A 41 16.72 8.67 -5.58
N GLY A 42 17.55 9.64 -5.96
CA GLY A 42 18.63 9.44 -6.92
C GLY A 42 19.98 9.04 -6.33
N GLY A 43 20.33 7.76 -6.39
CA GLY A 43 21.72 7.28 -6.30
C GLY A 43 22.54 7.84 -5.14
N ALA A 44 23.72 8.40 -5.44
CA ALA A 44 24.64 9.00 -4.47
C ALA A 44 24.17 10.35 -3.88
N SER A 45 23.12 10.93 -4.44
CA SER A 45 22.49 12.18 -3.97
C SER A 45 21.17 11.93 -3.26
N ALA A 46 20.91 10.69 -2.84
CA ALA A 46 19.77 10.36 -2.01
C ALA A 46 19.85 11.14 -0.69
N ALA A 47 18.75 11.76 -0.31
CA ALA A 47 18.67 12.59 0.89
C ALA A 47 17.25 12.57 1.43
N ASN A 48 17.11 12.39 2.74
CA ASN A 48 15.81 12.30 3.42
C ASN A 48 14.96 11.12 2.90
N GLU A 49 15.64 10.03 2.54
CA GLU A 49 15.06 8.80 1.99
C GLU A 49 14.33 7.98 3.06
N SER A 50 13.44 7.10 2.59
CA SER A 50 12.64 6.25 3.47
C SER A 50 13.35 4.96 3.82
N THR A 51 13.50 4.72 5.12
CA THR A 51 14.05 3.47 5.69
C THR A 51 13.12 2.26 5.54
N GLN A 52 11.88 2.49 5.10
CA GLN A 52 10.89 1.44 4.85
C GLN A 52 10.98 0.86 3.43
N LEU A 53 11.79 1.46 2.55
CA LEU A 53 11.97 1.03 1.17
C LEU A 53 13.35 0.39 1.00
N GLU A 54 13.38 -0.77 0.34
CA GLU A 54 14.62 -1.45 -0.01
C GLU A 54 15.45 -0.62 -0.99
N LYS A 55 16.78 -0.65 -0.83
CA LYS A 55 17.74 0.08 -1.66
C LYS A 55 18.81 -0.85 -2.21
N CYS A 56 19.15 -0.66 -3.47
CA CYS A 56 20.32 -1.28 -4.09
C CYS A 56 21.51 -0.32 -4.06
N SER A 57 22.70 -0.82 -3.74
CA SER A 57 23.95 -0.05 -3.84
C SER A 57 24.38 0.19 -5.29
N SER A 58 23.97 -0.72 -6.19
CA SER A 58 24.18 -0.61 -7.63
C SER A 58 23.13 0.31 -8.28
N PRO A 59 23.50 1.09 -9.32
CA PRO A 59 22.53 1.85 -10.10
C PRO A 59 21.51 0.93 -10.80
N LEU A 60 20.29 1.45 -11.02
CA LEU A 60 19.24 0.77 -11.80
C LEU A 60 19.62 0.60 -13.29
N GLY A 61 20.50 1.46 -13.79
CA GLY A 61 20.88 1.56 -15.20
C GLY A 61 20.47 2.89 -15.82
N THR A 62 20.45 2.96 -17.16
CA THR A 62 19.99 4.14 -17.90
C THR A 62 18.52 3.98 -18.27
N VAL A 63 17.69 4.97 -17.93
CA VAL A 63 16.26 4.98 -18.26
C VAL A 63 16.01 6.01 -19.37
N SER A 64 15.31 5.59 -20.42
CA SER A 64 14.83 6.43 -21.51
C SER A 64 13.35 6.70 -21.31
N LEU A 65 12.93 7.97 -21.36
CA LEU A 65 11.52 8.36 -21.33
C LEU A 65 11.15 8.93 -22.71
N VAL A 66 10.20 8.26 -23.37
CA VAL A 66 9.60 8.75 -24.62
C VAL A 66 8.18 9.17 -24.31
N GLU A 67 7.92 10.46 -24.44
CA GLU A 67 6.59 11.01 -24.29
C GLU A 67 5.82 10.86 -25.61
N ASN A 68 4.83 9.96 -25.62
CA ASN A 68 4.01 9.73 -26.79
C ASN A 68 2.88 10.77 -26.88
N GLN A 69 3.20 11.93 -27.46
CA GLN A 69 2.25 13.02 -27.66
C GLN A 69 1.17 12.71 -28.72
N ASP A 70 1.39 11.68 -29.55
CA ASP A 70 0.40 11.22 -30.53
C ASP A 70 -0.60 10.22 -29.94
N ALA A 71 -0.43 9.81 -28.68
CA ALA A 71 -1.34 8.90 -28.03
C ALA A 71 -2.71 9.57 -27.77
N GLY A 72 -3.79 8.81 -27.96
CA GLY A 72 -5.16 9.34 -27.77
C GLY A 72 -5.44 9.92 -26.38
N TRP A 73 -4.74 9.45 -25.34
CA TRP A 73 -4.85 10.02 -23.98
C TRP A 73 -4.19 11.40 -23.84
N TYR A 74 -3.29 11.77 -24.75
CA TYR A 74 -2.65 13.09 -24.81
C TYR A 74 -3.55 14.15 -25.46
N THR A 75 -4.61 13.75 -26.15
CA THR A 75 -5.50 14.66 -26.91
C THR A 75 -6.30 15.60 -25.99
N ILE A 76 -6.48 15.27 -24.72
CA ILE A 76 -7.21 16.10 -23.74
C ILE A 76 -6.48 17.42 -23.42
N LEU A 77 -5.18 17.52 -23.72
CA LEU A 77 -4.37 18.70 -23.42
C LEU A 77 -4.25 19.70 -24.60
N ARG A 78 -4.93 19.44 -25.72
CA ARG A 78 -4.94 20.31 -26.92
C ARG A 78 -6.24 21.09 -27.07
#